data_AF-A0A522URJ9-F1
#
_entry.id   AF-A0A522URJ9-F1
#
_cell.length_a   1.000
_cell.length_b   1.000
_cell.length_c   1.000
_cell.angle_alpha   90.00
_cell.angle_beta   90.00
_cell.angle_gamma   90.00
#
_symmetry.space_group_name_H-M   'P 1'
#
loop_
_entity.id
_entity.type
_entity.pdbx_description
1 polymer ?
#
loop_
_entity_poly.entity_id
_entity_poly.type
_entity_poly.pdbx_seq_one_letter_code
_entity_poly.pdbx_strand_id
1 'polypeptide(L)'
;MVTTHYNNLSPAEAERLALLLEELGEAQQAIGKILRHGYESYHPLAPSPTNREMLEREIGDIIFALGFMEDAGDLNRQSICDHKNNKAVNVRKYLHHQGA
;
A
#
# COMPACT_ATOMS: atom_id res chain seq x y z
N MET A 1 5.19 -27.34 -23.88
CA MET A 1 3.86 -27.10 -23.29
C MET A 1 3.97 -25.81 -22.50
N VAL A 2 3.09 -24.83 -22.74
CA VAL A 2 3.03 -23.63 -21.90
C VAL A 2 2.42 -24.07 -20.58
N THR A 3 3.18 -24.05 -19.49
CA THR A 3 2.67 -24.28 -18.15
C THR A 3 1.72 -23.14 -17.79
N THR A 4 0.42 -23.39 -17.91
CA THR A 4 -0.62 -22.51 -17.37
C THR A 4 -0.55 -22.57 -15.85
N HIS A 5 -0.17 -21.46 -15.21
CA HIS A 5 -0.27 -21.32 -13.76
C HIS A 5 -1.72 -21.55 -13.30
N TYR A 6 -1.92 -22.18 -12.14
CA TYR A 6 -3.26 -22.49 -11.59
C TYR A 6 -4.17 -21.25 -11.49
N ASN A 7 -3.60 -20.07 -11.22
CA ASN A 7 -4.32 -18.81 -11.07
C ASN A 7 -4.51 -18.05 -12.40
N ASN A 8 -4.01 -18.58 -13.53
CA ASN A 8 -4.09 -17.99 -14.86
C ASN A 8 -3.49 -16.57 -14.98
N LEU A 9 -2.61 -16.17 -14.08
CA LEU A 9 -1.85 -14.93 -14.23
C LEU A 9 -0.80 -15.09 -15.33
N SER A 10 -0.68 -14.08 -16.17
CA SER A 10 0.53 -13.88 -16.96
C SER A 10 1.72 -13.59 -16.04
N PRO A 11 2.96 -13.87 -16.48
CA PRO A 11 4.15 -13.51 -15.70
C PRO A 11 4.17 -12.04 -15.29
N ALA A 12 3.72 -11.14 -16.17
CA ALA A 12 3.72 -9.70 -15.92
C ALA A 12 2.69 -9.28 -14.86
N GLU A 13 1.49 -9.89 -14.84
CA GLU A 13 0.50 -9.65 -13.77
C GLU A 13 1.01 -10.18 -12.43
N ALA A 14 1.66 -11.34 -12.43
CA ALA A 14 2.24 -11.92 -11.22
C ALA A 14 3.37 -11.03 -10.64
N GLU A 15 4.22 -10.46 -11.50
CA GLU A 15 5.28 -9.53 -11.09
C GLU A 15 4.71 -8.24 -10.48
N ARG A 16 3.69 -7.63 -11.09
CA ARG A 16 3.07 -6.41 -10.54
C ARG A 16 2.34 -6.66 -9.22
N LEU A 17 1.69 -7.81 -9.08
CA LEU A 17 1.09 -8.23 -7.81
C LEU A 17 2.16 -8.49 -6.74
N ALA A 18 3.29 -9.11 -7.09
CA ALA A 18 4.39 -9.32 -6.17
C ALA A 18 5.00 -8.00 -5.69
N LEU A 19 5.20 -7.04 -6.60
CA LEU A 19 5.65 -5.70 -6.25
C LEU A 19 4.67 -5.02 -5.28
N LEU A 20 3.37 -4.97 -5.61
CA LEU A 20 2.37 -4.39 -4.72
C LEU A 20 2.35 -5.09 -3.35
N LEU A 21 2.48 -6.41 -3.31
CA LEU A 21 2.49 -7.19 -2.08
C LEU A 21 3.69 -6.85 -1.18
N GLU A 22 4.87 -6.70 -1.77
CA GLU A 22 6.10 -6.32 -1.07
C GLU A 22 5.93 -4.96 -0.38
N GLU A 23 5.54 -3.93 -1.13
CA GLU A 23 5.38 -2.58 -0.60
C GLU A 23 4.29 -2.46 0.47
N LEU A 24 3.19 -3.21 0.31
CA LEU A 24 2.16 -3.32 1.35
C LEU A 24 2.70 -3.94 2.65
N GLY A 25 3.59 -4.94 2.52
CA GLY A 25 4.27 -5.56 3.64
C GLY A 25 5.20 -4.59 4.36
N GLU A 26 5.97 -3.81 3.62
CA GLU A 26 6.87 -2.79 4.18
C GLU A 26 6.11 -1.66 4.88
N ALA A 27 5.05 -1.14 4.25
CA ALA A 27 4.18 -0.13 4.85
C ALA A 27 3.54 -0.64 6.15
N GLN A 28 3.10 -1.90 6.18
CA GLN A 28 2.57 -2.52 7.40
C GLN A 28 3.63 -2.55 8.52
N GLN A 29 4.88 -2.89 8.19
CA GLN A 29 5.97 -2.87 9.16
C GLN A 29 6.26 -1.46 9.67
N ALA A 30 6.28 -0.45 8.79
CA ALA A 30 6.47 0.95 9.16
C ALA A 30 5.35 1.44 10.10
N ILE A 31 4.08 1.16 9.77
CA ILE A 31 2.93 1.45 10.64
C ILE A 31 3.09 0.77 12.00
N GLY A 32 3.52 -0.50 12.05
CA GLY A 32 3.77 -1.21 13.29
C GLY A 32 4.83 -0.52 14.17
N LYS A 33 5.90 0.01 13.56
CA LYS A 33 6.93 0.81 14.27
C LYS A 33 6.36 2.13 14.77
N ILE A 34 5.57 2.84 13.97
CA ILE A 34 4.91 4.10 14.36
C ILE A 34 3.98 3.86 15.56
N LEU A 35 3.17 2.81 15.52
CA LEU A 35 2.25 2.49 16.62
C LEU A 35 3.01 2.15 17.92
N ARG A 36 4.20 1.56 17.83
CA ARG A 36 5.01 1.17 18.99
C ARG A 36 5.90 2.30 19.53
N HIS A 37 6.44 3.14 18.64
CA HIS A 37 7.53 4.06 18.95
C HIS A 37 7.23 5.52 18.61
N GLY A 38 6.15 5.82 17.88
CA GLY A 38 5.84 7.16 17.39
C GLY A 38 6.47 7.47 16.03
N TYR A 39 5.95 8.52 15.38
CA TYR A 39 6.35 8.95 14.04
C TYR A 39 7.81 9.40 13.94
N GLU A 40 8.28 10.20 14.89
CA GLU A 40 9.61 10.83 14.85
C GLU A 40 10.72 9.94 15.42
N SER A 41 10.38 8.71 15.85
CA SER A 41 11.36 7.72 16.28
C SER A 41 12.11 7.13 15.09
N TYR A 42 13.32 6.62 15.36
CA TYR A 42 14.22 6.03 14.38
C TYR A 42 14.92 4.81 14.97
N HIS A 43 15.67 4.08 14.14
CA HIS A 43 16.41 2.91 14.60
C HIS A 43 17.53 3.32 15.58
N PRO A 44 17.71 2.66 16.74
CA PRO A 44 18.71 3.07 17.74
C PRO A 44 20.14 3.16 17.22
N LEU A 45 20.47 2.38 16.18
CA LEU A 45 21.78 2.36 15.52
C LEU A 45 21.83 3.20 14.23
N ALA A 46 20.71 3.77 13.79
CA ALA A 46 20.62 4.59 12.59
C ALA A 46 19.58 5.71 12.79
N PRO A 47 20.02 6.97 13.05
CA PRO A 47 19.14 8.06 13.42
C PRO A 47 18.26 8.61 12.30
N SER A 48 18.36 8.03 11.11
CA SER A 48 17.58 8.38 9.93
C SER A 48 17.50 7.14 9.02
N PRO A 49 16.38 6.94 8.30
CA PRO A 49 15.15 7.75 8.33
C PRO A 49 14.31 7.56 9.60
N THR A 50 13.46 8.54 9.89
CA THR A 50 12.38 8.45 10.89
C THR A 50 11.32 7.44 10.44
N ASN A 51 10.50 6.95 11.37
CA ASN A 51 9.38 6.07 11.03
C ASN A 51 8.37 6.75 10.09
N ARG A 52 8.21 8.07 10.18
CA ARG A 52 7.41 8.87 9.24
C ARG A 52 7.98 8.78 7.83
N GLU A 53 9.26 9.12 7.66
CA GLU A 53 9.91 9.12 6.35
C GLU A 53 9.93 7.72 5.73
N MET A 54 10.10 6.68 6.55
CA MET A 54 9.94 5.28 6.12
C MET A 54 8.54 5.02 5.58
N LEU A 55 7.48 5.40 6.31
CA LEU A 55 6.11 5.20 5.84
C LEU A 55 5.82 6.01 4.57
N GLU A 56 6.28 7.25 4.48
CA GLU A 56 6.10 8.11 3.31
C GLU A 56 6.72 7.48 2.07
N ARG A 57 7.91 6.87 2.21
CA ARG A 57 8.55 6.10 1.14
C ARG A 57 7.68 4.93 0.69
N GLU A 58 7.29 4.03 1.60
CA GLU A 58 6.57 2.82 1.19
C GLU A 58 5.17 3.17 0.62
N ILE A 59 4.53 4.26 1.09
CA ILE A 59 3.29 4.76 0.50
C ILE A 59 3.52 5.28 -0.92
N GLY A 60 4.65 5.93 -1.19
CA GLY A 60 5.05 6.32 -2.54
C GLY A 60 5.19 5.11 -3.46
N ASP A 61 5.85 4.05 -2.99
CA ASP A 61 6.06 2.82 -3.74
C ASP A 61 4.74 2.06 -3.99
N ILE A 62 3.83 2.02 -3.01
CA ILE A 62 2.45 1.52 -3.21
C ILE A 62 1.70 2.31 -4.28
N ILE A 63 1.78 3.65 -4.26
CA ILE A 63 1.10 4.50 -5.26
C ILE A 63 1.66 4.21 -6.65
N PHE A 64 2.98 4.05 -6.78
CA PHE A 64 3.61 3.67 -8.03
C PHE A 64 3.13 2.29 -8.51
N ALA A 65 3.17 1.27 -7.65
CA ALA A 65 2.73 -0.08 -7.99
C ALA A 65 1.25 -0.10 -8.42
N LEU A 66 0.37 0.63 -7.72
CA LEU A 66 -1.03 0.77 -8.08
C LEU A 66 -1.20 1.42 -9.46
N GLY A 67 -0.53 2.55 -9.72
CA GLY A 67 -0.58 3.22 -11.02
C GLY A 67 -0.07 2.32 -12.15
N PHE A 68 0.99 1.56 -11.90
CA PHE A 68 1.55 0.64 -12.87
C PHE A 68 0.58 -0.51 -13.22
N MET A 69 -0.17 -1.02 -12.24
CA MET A 69 -1.24 -2.00 -12.46
C MET A 69 -2.45 -1.41 -13.21
N GLU A 70 -2.83 -0.17 -12.90
CA GLU A 70 -3.91 0.53 -13.62
C GLU A 70 -3.57 0.78 -15.09
N ASP A 71 -2.34 1.26 -15.35
CA ASP A 71 -1.87 1.56 -16.71
C ASP A 71 -1.72 0.27 -17.56
N ALA A 72 -1.44 -0.88 -16.91
CA ALA A 72 -1.42 -2.19 -17.54
C ALA A 72 -2.83 -2.80 -17.76
N GLY A 73 -3.87 -2.23 -17.15
CA GLY A 73 -5.25 -2.71 -17.23
C GLY A 73 -5.58 -3.86 -16.26
N ASP A 74 -4.69 -4.20 -15.33
CA ASP A 74 -4.94 -5.22 -14.29
C ASP A 74 -6.05 -4.77 -13.33
N LEU A 75 -6.07 -3.46 -13.07
CA LEU A 75 -7.02 -2.81 -12.17
C LEU A 75 -7.69 -1.62 -12.85
N ASN A 76 -8.97 -1.41 -12.54
CA ASN A 76 -9.74 -0.32 -13.12
C ASN A 76 -9.74 0.91 -12.21
N ARG A 77 -9.08 1.99 -12.66
CA ARG A 77 -8.95 3.27 -11.93
C ARG A 77 -10.29 3.87 -11.50
N GLN A 78 -11.31 3.83 -12.37
CA GLN A 78 -12.63 4.37 -12.04
C GLN A 78 -13.28 3.60 -10.89
N SER A 79 -13.24 2.26 -10.97
CA SER A 79 -13.79 1.37 -9.93
C SER A 79 -13.11 1.57 -8.58
N ILE A 80 -11.79 1.76 -8.57
CA ILE A 80 -11.02 2.09 -7.36
C ILE A 80 -11.46 3.45 -6.79
N CYS A 81 -11.56 4.48 -7.62
CA CYS A 81 -11.98 5.81 -7.20
C CYS A 81 -13.40 5.81 -6.62
N ASP A 82 -14.33 5.11 -7.24
CA ASP A 82 -15.71 4.99 -6.77
C ASP A 82 -15.76 4.30 -5.40
N HIS A 83 -15.00 3.22 -5.23
CA HIS A 83 -14.91 2.52 -3.94
C HIS A 83 -14.29 3.41 -2.85
N LYS A 84 -13.21 4.13 -3.16
CA LYS A 84 -12.56 5.08 -2.24
C LYS A 84 -13.55 6.15 -1.73
N ASN A 85 -14.31 6.76 -2.64
CA ASN A 85 -15.29 7.79 -2.30
C ASN A 85 -16.39 7.23 -1.40
N ASN A 86 -16.91 6.05 -1.72
CA ASN A 86 -17.91 5.36 -0.89
C ASN A 86 -17.35 4.99 0.49
N LYS A 87 -16.09 4.56 0.59
CA LYS A 87 -15.43 4.26 1.86
C LYS A 87 -15.27 5.51 2.72
N ALA A 88 -14.89 6.65 2.14
CA ALA A 88 -14.71 7.91 2.86
C ALA A 88 -15.99 8.38 3.56
N VAL A 89 -17.16 8.19 2.93
CA VAL A 89 -18.47 8.50 3.53
C VAL A 89 -18.79 7.58 4.70
N ASN A 90 -18.49 6.29 4.57
CA ASN A 90 -18.93 5.27 5.53
C ASN A 90 -17.98 5.10 6.71
N VAL A 91 -16.66 5.25 6.49
CA VAL A 91 -15.65 4.98 7.52
C VAL A 91 -15.72 5.97 8.68
N ARG A 92 -16.10 7.23 8.42
CA ARG A 92 -16.16 8.30 9.44
C ARG A 92 -17.01 7.91 10.65
N LYS A 93 -18.08 7.12 10.45
CA LYS A 93 -18.98 6.65 11.51
C LYS A 93 -18.29 5.75 12.55
N TYR A 94 -17.14 5.17 12.19
CA TYR A 94 -16.38 4.24 13.03
C TYR A 94 -15.08 4.83 13.56
N LEU A 95 -14.73 6.07 13.19
CA LEU A 95 -13.51 6.72 13.66
C LEU A 95 -13.82 7.59 14.88
N HIS A 96 -13.25 7.22 16.04
CA HIS A 96 -13.59 7.85 17.32
C HIS A 96 -12.92 9.21 17.58
N HIS A 97 -11.89 9.55 16.82
CA HIS A 97 -11.04 10.73 17.06
C HIS A 97 -10.91 11.65 15.86
N GLN A 98 -11.68 11.41 14.80
CA GLN A 98 -11.72 12.27 13.63
C GLN A 98 -12.97 13.13 13.74
N GLY A 99 -12.79 14.39 14.17
CA GLY A 99 -13.88 15.37 14.28
C GLY A 99 -14.61 15.56 12.95
N ALA A 100 -15.89 15.92 13.02
CA ALA A 100 -16.71 16.25 11.86
C ALA A 100 -16.26 17.57 11.21
#